data_AF-A0A9Q1H751-F1
#
_entry.id   AF-A0A9Q1H751-F1
#
_cell.length_a   1.000
_cell.length_b   1.000
_cell.length_c   1.000
_cell.angle_alpha   90.00
_cell.angle_beta   90.00
_cell.angle_gamma   90.00
#
_symmetry.space_group_name_H-M   'P 1'
#
loop_
_entity.id
_entity.type
_entity.pdbx_description
1 polymer ?
#
loop_
_entity_poly.entity_id
_entity_poly.type
_entity_poly.pdbx_seq_one_letter_code
_entity_poly.pdbx_strand_id
1 'polypeptide(L)'
;MARRNITGTVTGFNGDKTECYLTLKEHGNEIGEGVYDTTKLINILVGITDIESFLGVGTTLSTIVQPKEEGAGGDSSQSSKWNVVRVRPMLGNTRINRFPRTFTRSLNYDRRRYTIPGLGFSRQAAPSEEEGEGKVPSEMIAEVICELRKQISKWNGFPVHELLNVLCNRDEFSHIQKHFSSQEDLSEFLKTYPQYFVVSDDGYAVYTMRGFKTEDLHDFLATQKLRRKPKRQAEAYELIESVDDCKDVIRELREKAERQKPLVLSLGCKGVRLRNGGPMTLLKMSTMQGVAYIFDLLATPDKKDMFNEGGLKEILEDEEIVKVTYDCRTEQKALYSQFDVVLRNVFDVSIAYTIISEQCHVTSRSAPKFRPARPKFSELCSIFGVKKPRNQRAFMEQMNSTKDFWAVRPLTDEMLDFAIDDVLCLVPVIYRDLDRFISPLWWPLYETRVEDTLQRSKKLEENGGEEEEQDEPMGASA
;
A
#
# COMPACT_ATOMS: atom_id res chain seq x y z
N MET A 1 37.23 -15.26 4.72
CA MET A 1 37.58 -15.57 3.32
C MET A 1 36.77 -14.71 2.37
N ALA A 2 37.33 -14.29 1.23
CA ALA A 2 36.68 -13.37 0.28
C ALA A 2 35.63 -14.08 -0.58
N ARG A 3 34.41 -13.55 -0.62
CA ARG A 3 33.34 -13.99 -1.52
C ARG A 3 33.64 -13.53 -2.95
N ARG A 4 33.45 -14.39 -3.94
CA ARG A 4 33.60 -14.04 -5.37
C ARG A 4 32.26 -14.13 -6.09
N ASN A 5 32.02 -13.22 -7.03
CA ASN A 5 30.86 -13.28 -7.92
C ASN A 5 31.33 -13.83 -9.27
N ILE A 6 30.80 -14.99 -9.66
CA ILE A 6 31.19 -15.71 -10.86
C ILE A 6 29.94 -16.26 -11.57
N THR A 7 30.13 -16.92 -12.70
CA THR A 7 29.06 -17.55 -13.45
C THR A 7 28.99 -19.03 -13.06
N GLY A 8 27.80 -19.56 -12.82
CA GLY A 8 27.57 -20.98 -12.58
C GLY A 8 26.51 -21.54 -13.52
N THR A 9 26.78 -22.68 -14.13
CA THR A 9 25.80 -23.41 -14.95
C THR A 9 25.33 -24.63 -14.18
N VAL A 10 24.02 -24.76 -13.99
CA VAL A 10 23.42 -25.90 -13.27
C VAL A 10 23.69 -27.20 -14.04
N THR A 11 24.30 -28.18 -13.39
CA THR A 11 24.61 -29.48 -13.99
C THR A 11 23.72 -30.60 -13.47
N GLY A 12 23.14 -30.45 -12.28
CA GLY A 12 22.23 -31.44 -11.71
C GLY A 12 21.88 -31.17 -10.25
N PHE A 13 21.20 -32.14 -9.66
CA PHE A 13 20.71 -32.10 -8.27
C PHE A 13 21.03 -33.43 -7.57
N ASN A 14 21.09 -33.43 -6.25
CA ASN A 14 21.06 -34.67 -5.48
C ASN A 14 19.66 -35.29 -5.46
N GLY A 15 19.55 -36.53 -4.97
CA GLY A 15 18.31 -37.31 -5.03
C GLY A 15 17.13 -36.70 -4.25
N ASP A 16 17.40 -35.99 -3.15
CA ASP A 16 16.42 -35.27 -2.34
C ASP A 16 16.29 -33.77 -2.72
N LYS A 17 17.01 -33.33 -3.76
CA LYS A 17 16.99 -31.96 -4.33
C LYS A 17 17.35 -30.84 -3.35
N THR A 18 17.98 -31.16 -2.23
CA THR A 18 18.51 -30.22 -1.23
C THR A 18 19.83 -29.58 -1.66
N GLU A 19 20.53 -30.20 -2.62
CA GLU A 19 21.76 -29.70 -3.22
C GLU A 19 21.62 -29.54 -4.74
N CYS A 20 22.04 -28.40 -5.24
CA CYS A 20 22.19 -28.10 -6.66
C CYS A 20 23.69 -28.02 -7.01
N TYR A 21 24.09 -28.72 -8.07
CA TYR A 21 25.46 -28.77 -8.56
C TYR A 21 25.65 -27.80 -9.73
N LEU A 22 26.76 -27.07 -9.73
CA LEU A 22 27.07 -26.07 -10.74
C LEU A 22 28.52 -26.20 -11.24
N THR A 23 28.72 -26.12 -12.54
CA THR A 23 30.04 -25.84 -13.12
C THR A 23 30.28 -24.34 -13.07
N LEU A 24 31.42 -23.92 -12.52
CA LEU A 24 31.74 -22.53 -12.24
C LEU A 24 32.74 -21.98 -13.25
N LYS A 25 32.47 -20.77 -13.76
CA LYS A 25 33.32 -20.05 -14.72
C LYS A 25 33.61 -18.63 -14.25
N GLU A 26 34.87 -18.23 -14.31
CA GLU A 26 35.35 -16.87 -14.06
C GLU A 26 36.00 -16.35 -15.34
N HIS A 27 35.50 -15.22 -15.87
CA HIS A 27 35.94 -14.67 -17.16
C HIS A 27 35.91 -15.68 -18.33
N GLY A 28 34.95 -16.61 -18.32
CA GLY A 28 34.77 -17.64 -19.34
C GLY A 28 35.63 -18.90 -19.14
N ASN A 29 36.59 -18.89 -18.21
CA ASN A 29 37.41 -20.04 -17.89
C ASN A 29 36.76 -20.84 -16.76
N GLU A 30 36.75 -22.17 -16.89
CA GLU A 30 36.25 -23.07 -15.84
C GLU A 30 37.19 -23.08 -14.64
N ILE A 31 36.63 -22.86 -13.45
CA ILE A 31 37.39 -22.78 -12.20
C ILE A 31 37.05 -23.90 -11.20
N GLY A 32 36.11 -24.77 -11.55
CA GLY A 32 35.73 -25.94 -10.75
C GLY A 32 34.22 -26.09 -10.56
N GLU A 33 33.87 -26.85 -9.53
CA GLU A 33 32.49 -27.23 -9.23
C GLU A 33 31.98 -26.54 -7.96
N GLY A 34 30.70 -26.20 -7.95
CA GLY A 34 30.00 -25.56 -6.84
C GLY A 34 28.81 -26.39 -6.36
N VAL A 35 28.58 -26.37 -5.05
CA VAL A 35 27.38 -26.94 -4.43
C VAL A 35 26.56 -25.82 -3.81
N TYR A 36 25.27 -25.74 -4.14
CA TYR A 36 24.31 -24.79 -3.58
C TYR A 36 23.24 -25.52 -2.76
N ASP A 37 23.08 -25.15 -1.50
CA ASP A 37 21.96 -25.58 -0.65
C ASP A 37 20.67 -24.86 -1.08
N THR A 38 19.72 -25.63 -1.62
CA THR A 38 18.46 -25.12 -2.18
C THR A 38 17.41 -24.85 -1.10
N THR A 39 17.60 -25.31 0.14
CA THR A 39 16.59 -25.25 1.23
C THR A 39 16.09 -23.84 1.47
N LYS A 40 17.01 -22.87 1.51
CA LYS A 40 16.66 -21.44 1.69
C LYS A 40 15.85 -20.90 0.52
N LEU A 41 16.16 -21.34 -0.70
CA LEU A 41 15.47 -20.90 -1.90
C LEU A 41 14.06 -21.46 -1.95
N ILE A 42 13.89 -22.75 -1.64
CA ILE A 42 12.58 -23.42 -1.55
C ILE A 42 11.69 -22.72 -0.52
N ASN A 43 12.23 -22.37 0.65
CA ASN A 43 11.48 -21.64 1.68
C ASN A 43 11.04 -20.23 1.25
N ILE A 44 11.80 -19.56 0.37
CA ILE A 44 11.45 -18.25 -0.18
C ILE A 44 10.40 -18.40 -1.28
N LEU A 45 10.57 -19.39 -2.15
CA LEU A 45 9.75 -19.67 -3.33
C LEU A 45 8.57 -20.59 -3.01
N VAL A 46 7.78 -20.22 -2.00
CA VAL A 46 6.59 -20.96 -1.60
C VAL A 46 5.65 -21.18 -2.79
N GLY A 47 5.34 -22.45 -3.08
CA GLY A 47 4.39 -22.86 -4.11
C GLY A 47 4.98 -23.28 -5.45
N ILE A 48 6.30 -23.23 -5.64
CA ILE A 48 6.92 -23.84 -6.83
C ILE A 48 6.69 -25.35 -6.82
N THR A 49 6.51 -25.94 -8.00
CA THR A 49 6.23 -27.38 -8.10
C THR A 49 7.47 -28.22 -7.92
N ASP A 50 8.59 -27.77 -8.48
CA ASP A 50 9.84 -28.51 -8.48
C ASP A 50 11.03 -27.57 -8.64
N ILE A 51 12.02 -27.67 -7.74
CA ILE A 51 13.19 -26.79 -7.75
C ILE A 51 14.12 -27.07 -8.94
N GLU A 52 14.11 -28.31 -9.43
CA GLU A 52 14.89 -28.72 -10.60
C GLU A 52 14.31 -28.15 -11.89
N SER A 53 12.98 -28.21 -12.08
CA SER A 53 12.25 -27.47 -13.13
C SER A 53 12.50 -25.96 -13.04
N PHE A 54 12.45 -25.39 -11.83
CA PHE A 54 12.59 -23.95 -11.60
C PHE A 54 13.98 -23.42 -11.95
N LEU A 55 15.04 -24.10 -11.51
CA LEU A 55 16.41 -23.69 -11.80
C LEU A 55 16.85 -24.16 -13.19
N GLY A 56 16.42 -25.35 -13.63
CA GLY A 56 16.71 -25.95 -14.93
C GLY A 56 18.17 -26.40 -15.09
N VAL A 57 18.39 -27.65 -15.48
CA VAL A 57 19.72 -28.11 -15.90
C VAL A 57 20.15 -27.37 -17.16
N GLY A 58 21.38 -26.87 -17.19
CA GLY A 58 21.92 -26.03 -18.26
C GLY A 58 21.68 -24.53 -18.05
N THR A 59 20.85 -24.12 -17.08
CA THR A 59 20.63 -22.70 -16.79
C THR A 59 21.88 -22.06 -16.22
N THR A 60 22.20 -20.87 -16.75
CA THR A 60 23.35 -20.10 -16.32
C THR A 60 22.93 -18.99 -15.35
N LEU A 61 23.54 -18.99 -14.16
CA LEU A 61 23.21 -18.14 -13.03
C LEU A 61 24.43 -17.31 -12.60
N SER A 62 24.18 -16.13 -12.03
CA SER A 62 25.19 -15.40 -11.25
C SER A 62 25.29 -16.06 -9.88
N THR A 63 26.49 -16.43 -9.49
CA THR A 63 26.74 -17.19 -8.26
C THR A 63 27.73 -16.46 -7.37
N ILE A 64 27.45 -16.46 -6.06
CA ILE A 64 28.40 -15.98 -5.05
C ILE A 64 29.01 -17.20 -4.38
N VAL A 65 30.33 -17.36 -4.52
CA VAL A 65 31.04 -18.53 -4.03
C VAL A 65 32.02 -18.19 -2.90
N GLN A 66 32.30 -19.21 -2.08
CA GLN A 66 33.36 -19.23 -1.08
C GLN A 66 34.18 -20.52 -1.23
N PRO A 67 35.49 -20.50 -0.96
CA PRO A 67 36.28 -21.73 -0.94
C PRO A 67 35.71 -22.71 0.08
N LYS A 68 35.62 -23.99 -0.27
CA LYS A 68 35.29 -25.04 0.69
C LYS A 68 36.54 -25.31 1.51
N GLU A 69 36.48 -25.18 2.84
CA GLU A 69 37.62 -25.55 3.70
C GLU A 69 37.86 -27.06 3.55
N GLU A 70 38.98 -27.43 2.95
CA GLU A 70 39.41 -28.83 2.88
C GLU A 70 39.78 -29.29 4.30
N GLY A 71 39.02 -30.24 4.83
CA GLY A 71 39.44 -30.99 6.01
C GLY A 71 40.77 -31.68 5.72
N ALA A 72 41.69 -31.64 6.67
CA ALA A 72 43.04 -32.20 6.56
C ALA A 72 43.01 -33.69 6.16
N GLY A 73 43.15 -33.98 4.87
CA GLY A 73 43.17 -35.34 4.32
C GLY A 73 43.12 -35.28 2.80
N GLY A 74 44.30 -35.28 2.17
CA GLY A 74 44.48 -34.89 0.76
C GLY A 74 43.93 -35.85 -0.29
N ASP A 75 43.82 -35.34 -1.51
CA ASP A 75 44.45 -35.92 -2.69
C ASP A 75 44.52 -34.88 -3.82
N SER A 76 45.69 -34.75 -4.45
CA SER A 76 46.06 -33.63 -5.33
C SER A 76 45.55 -33.75 -6.78
N SER A 77 44.26 -34.02 -6.97
CA SER A 77 43.64 -33.99 -8.31
C SER A 77 42.21 -33.43 -8.37
N GLN A 78 41.69 -32.86 -7.28
CA GLN A 78 40.30 -32.40 -7.27
C GLN A 78 40.16 -31.01 -7.89
N SER A 79 39.25 -30.88 -8.86
CA SER A 79 38.69 -29.60 -9.27
C SER A 79 38.35 -28.79 -8.01
N SER A 80 38.73 -27.51 -7.96
CA SER A 80 38.50 -26.70 -6.77
C SER A 80 37.01 -26.72 -6.43
N LYS A 81 36.66 -27.29 -5.27
CA LYS A 81 35.26 -27.38 -4.81
C LYS A 81 34.89 -26.10 -4.08
N TRP A 82 33.78 -25.50 -4.50
CA TRP A 82 33.28 -24.25 -3.97
C TRP A 82 31.96 -24.43 -3.24
N ASN A 83 31.78 -23.69 -2.15
CA ASN A 83 30.46 -23.52 -1.54
C ASN A 83 29.76 -22.34 -2.24
N VAL A 84 28.63 -22.61 -2.89
CA VAL A 84 27.80 -21.58 -3.51
C VAL A 84 26.85 -21.06 -2.44
N VAL A 85 27.02 -19.81 -2.07
CA VAL A 85 26.27 -19.17 -0.98
C VAL A 85 24.99 -18.51 -1.49
N ARG A 86 24.98 -18.15 -2.78
CA ARG A 86 23.84 -17.51 -3.41
C ARG A 86 23.85 -17.76 -4.91
N VAL A 87 22.67 -17.99 -5.46
CA VAL A 87 22.40 -17.99 -6.90
C VAL A 87 21.44 -16.85 -7.24
N ARG A 88 21.54 -16.31 -8.46
CA ARG A 88 20.59 -15.34 -9.04
C ARG A 88 20.51 -15.55 -10.55
N PRO A 89 19.37 -15.24 -11.18
CA PRO A 89 19.26 -15.23 -12.65
C PRO A 89 20.26 -14.27 -13.27
N MET A 90 20.84 -14.67 -14.39
CA MET A 90 21.55 -13.76 -15.26
C MET A 90 20.52 -12.92 -16.01
N LEU A 91 20.58 -11.61 -15.85
CA LEU A 91 19.90 -10.71 -16.77
C LEU A 91 20.66 -10.81 -18.09
N GLY A 92 20.07 -11.45 -19.10
CA GLY A 92 20.62 -11.46 -20.45
C GLY A 92 20.71 -10.04 -21.04
N ASN A 93 21.00 -9.93 -22.34
CA ASN A 93 20.93 -8.66 -23.06
C ASN A 93 19.52 -8.06 -23.15
N THR A 94 18.53 -8.67 -22.49
CA THR A 94 17.18 -8.14 -22.28
C THR A 94 17.31 -6.73 -21.75
N ARG A 95 17.11 -5.75 -22.64
CA ARG A 95 17.11 -4.34 -22.27
C ARG A 95 15.95 -4.17 -21.30
N ILE A 96 16.23 -4.18 -20.00
CA ILE A 96 15.28 -3.64 -19.03
C ILE A 96 15.11 -2.19 -19.46
N ASN A 97 14.00 -1.89 -20.13
CA ASN A 97 13.69 -0.55 -20.56
C ASN A 97 13.79 0.35 -19.33
N ARG A 98 14.84 1.16 -19.25
CA ARG A 98 14.84 2.26 -18.30
C ARG A 98 13.77 3.19 -18.83
N PHE A 99 12.72 3.42 -18.04
CA PHE A 99 11.73 4.45 -18.32
C PHE A 99 12.47 5.75 -18.70
N PRO A 100 12.00 6.51 -19.71
CA PRO A 100 12.68 7.71 -20.17
C PRO A 100 13.06 8.59 -18.98
N ARG A 101 14.36 8.88 -18.87
CA ARG A 101 14.84 9.84 -17.88
C ARG A 101 14.13 11.16 -18.18
N THR A 102 13.54 11.74 -17.15
CA THR A 102 12.89 13.05 -17.10
C THR A 102 11.39 13.08 -17.45
N PHE A 103 10.61 13.48 -16.44
CA PHE A 103 9.27 14.03 -16.57
C PHE A 103 9.35 15.33 -17.39
N THR A 104 9.43 15.23 -18.71
CA THR A 104 9.44 16.41 -19.59
C THR A 104 8.08 17.11 -19.52
N ARG A 105 8.08 18.31 -18.92
CA ARG A 105 7.03 19.33 -19.04
C ARG A 105 6.88 19.76 -20.50
N SER A 106 6.17 19.00 -21.33
CA SER A 106 5.66 19.53 -22.59
C SER A 106 4.66 18.56 -23.18
N LEU A 107 3.38 18.95 -23.19
CA LEU A 107 2.52 18.95 -24.37
C LEU A 107 1.12 19.41 -23.96
N ASN A 108 0.48 20.13 -24.89
CA ASN A 108 -0.64 21.02 -24.66
C ASN A 108 -1.84 20.37 -23.94
N TYR A 109 -2.33 21.12 -22.96
CA TYR A 109 -3.40 20.79 -22.04
C TYR A 109 -4.77 21.00 -22.70
N ASP A 110 -5.50 19.92 -23.00
CA ASP A 110 -6.91 19.99 -23.38
C ASP A 110 -7.80 19.63 -22.18
N ARG A 111 -8.74 20.51 -21.86
CA ARG A 111 -9.52 20.56 -20.60
C ARG A 111 -10.68 19.56 -20.54
N ARG A 112 -10.92 18.74 -21.57
CA ARG A 112 -12.20 18.03 -21.73
C ARG A 112 -12.15 16.50 -21.72
N ARG A 113 -11.00 15.85 -21.49
CA ARG A 113 -10.92 14.39 -21.31
C ARG A 113 -9.85 14.02 -20.29
N TYR A 114 -10.21 13.21 -19.30
CA TYR A 114 -9.38 12.78 -18.16
C TYR A 114 -8.27 11.79 -18.57
N THR A 115 -7.35 12.22 -19.42
CA THR A 115 -6.10 11.51 -19.69
C THR A 115 -4.94 12.41 -19.31
N ILE A 116 -4.13 12.02 -18.33
CA ILE A 116 -2.91 12.73 -17.93
C ILE A 116 -1.90 12.60 -19.08
N PRO A 117 -1.60 13.66 -19.86
CA PRO A 117 -0.67 13.57 -20.97
C PRO A 117 0.77 13.68 -20.44
N GLY A 118 1.62 12.72 -20.83
CA GLY A 118 3.06 12.70 -20.48
C GLY A 118 3.49 11.53 -19.59
N LEU A 119 2.53 10.77 -19.06
CA LEU A 119 2.76 9.47 -18.45
C LEU A 119 2.23 8.41 -19.42
N GLY A 120 3.12 7.60 -20.01
CA GLY A 120 2.74 6.48 -20.89
C GLY A 120 1.88 5.39 -20.24
N PHE A 121 1.38 5.62 -19.03
CA PHE A 121 0.65 4.65 -18.22
C PHE A 121 -0.86 4.63 -18.49
N SER A 122 -1.47 5.71 -18.98
CA SER A 122 -2.94 5.85 -19.00
C SER A 122 -3.64 5.34 -20.27
N ARG A 123 -2.95 5.20 -21.42
CA ARG A 123 -3.59 4.71 -22.66
C ARG A 123 -3.48 3.20 -22.87
N GLN A 124 -2.58 2.51 -22.17
CA GLN A 124 -2.37 1.06 -22.32
C GLN A 124 -3.06 0.24 -21.22
N ALA A 125 -3.68 0.90 -20.25
CA ALA A 125 -4.34 0.30 -19.10
C ALA A 125 -5.84 0.62 -19.04
N ALA A 126 -6.41 1.15 -20.13
CA ALA A 126 -7.86 1.16 -20.29
C ALA A 126 -8.26 -0.29 -20.59
N PRO A 127 -9.26 -0.88 -19.89
CA PRO A 127 -9.79 -2.16 -20.31
C PRO A 127 -10.17 -2.05 -21.78
N SER A 128 -9.67 -2.96 -22.61
CA SER A 128 -10.21 -3.12 -23.96
C SER A 128 -11.70 -3.36 -23.80
N GLU A 129 -12.55 -2.61 -24.50
CA GLU A 129 -14.02 -2.76 -24.45
C GLU A 129 -14.52 -4.17 -24.83
N GLU A 130 -13.60 -5.06 -25.23
CA GLU A 130 -13.83 -6.48 -25.45
C GLU A 130 -13.64 -7.30 -24.16
N GLU A 131 -14.69 -7.35 -23.33
CA GLU A 131 -14.91 -8.41 -22.35
C GLU A 131 -15.13 -9.75 -23.08
N GLY A 132 -14.06 -10.35 -23.57
CA GLY A 132 -14.09 -11.71 -24.11
C GLY A 132 -14.18 -12.74 -22.97
N GLU A 133 -14.91 -13.84 -23.21
CA GLU A 133 -14.86 -15.03 -22.34
C GLU A 133 -13.41 -15.46 -22.12
N GLY A 134 -12.99 -15.62 -20.86
CA GLY A 134 -11.65 -16.09 -20.49
C GLY A 134 -10.63 -15.01 -20.12
N LYS A 135 -10.95 -13.71 -20.22
CA LYS A 135 -10.06 -12.63 -19.77
C LYS A 135 -10.22 -12.30 -18.28
N VAL A 136 -9.18 -11.71 -17.68
CA VAL A 136 -9.21 -11.17 -16.30
C VAL A 136 -10.19 -9.98 -16.26
N PRO A 137 -11.20 -9.98 -15.37
CA PRO A 137 -12.15 -8.88 -15.21
C PRO A 137 -11.44 -7.58 -14.84
N SER A 138 -11.99 -6.46 -15.30
CA SER A 138 -11.34 -5.15 -15.17
C SER A 138 -11.03 -4.77 -13.71
N GLU A 139 -11.91 -5.17 -12.81
CA GLU A 139 -11.87 -4.96 -11.38
C GLU A 139 -10.80 -5.79 -10.66
N MET A 140 -10.38 -6.91 -11.26
CA MET A 140 -9.37 -7.80 -10.69
C MET A 140 -7.95 -7.48 -11.17
N ILE A 141 -7.79 -6.71 -12.25
CA ILE A 141 -6.49 -6.49 -12.89
C ILE A 141 -5.45 -5.96 -11.90
N ALA A 142 -5.78 -4.92 -11.10
CA ALA A 142 -4.84 -4.34 -10.15
C ALA A 142 -4.43 -5.34 -9.05
N GLU A 143 -5.37 -6.17 -8.60
CA GLU A 143 -5.10 -7.23 -7.64
C GLU A 143 -4.14 -8.27 -8.23
N VAL A 144 -4.44 -8.79 -9.42
CA VAL A 144 -3.60 -9.75 -10.14
C VAL A 144 -2.20 -9.19 -10.35
N ILE A 145 -2.08 -7.93 -10.77
CA ILE A 145 -0.78 -7.26 -10.90
C ILE A 145 -0.01 -7.27 -9.57
N CYS A 146 -0.68 -6.95 -8.45
CA CYS A 146 -0.04 -6.95 -7.14
C CYS A 146 0.44 -8.35 -6.74
N GLU A 147 -0.38 -9.38 -6.92
CA GLU A 147 -0.02 -10.75 -6.54
C GLU A 147 1.12 -11.31 -7.38
N LEU A 148 1.06 -11.15 -8.70
CA LEU A 148 2.15 -11.55 -9.60
C LEU A 148 3.46 -10.85 -9.25
N ARG A 149 3.42 -9.53 -9.01
CA ARG A 149 4.61 -8.76 -8.63
C ARG A 149 5.19 -9.23 -7.30
N LYS A 150 4.37 -9.57 -6.30
CA LYS A 150 4.85 -10.14 -5.03
C LYS A 150 5.64 -11.43 -5.27
N GLN A 151 5.17 -12.33 -6.14
CA GLN A 151 5.89 -13.57 -6.43
C GLN A 151 7.20 -13.31 -7.18
N ILE A 152 7.18 -12.51 -8.24
CA ILE A 152 8.37 -12.23 -9.06
C ILE A 152 9.42 -11.43 -8.25
N SER A 153 9.01 -10.65 -7.25
CA SER A 153 9.94 -9.92 -6.38
C SER A 153 10.88 -10.82 -5.57
N LYS A 154 10.46 -12.06 -5.28
CA LYS A 154 11.26 -13.07 -4.59
C LYS A 154 12.42 -13.57 -5.46
N TRP A 155 12.22 -13.59 -6.78
CA TRP A 155 13.19 -14.03 -7.77
C TRP A 155 12.95 -13.36 -9.13
N ASN A 156 13.81 -12.38 -9.46
CA ASN A 156 13.69 -11.62 -10.71
C ASN A 156 14.18 -12.44 -11.91
N GLY A 157 13.30 -12.80 -12.84
CA GLY A 157 13.54 -13.83 -13.86
C GLY A 157 12.84 -15.13 -13.52
N PHE A 158 11.60 -15.04 -13.04
CA PHE A 158 10.77 -16.16 -12.62
C PHE A 158 10.25 -16.88 -13.87
N PRO A 159 10.40 -18.22 -14.00
CA PRO A 159 9.85 -18.95 -15.14
C PRO A 159 8.33 -18.82 -15.23
N VAL A 160 7.78 -18.46 -16.38
CA VAL A 160 6.34 -18.19 -16.55
C VAL A 160 5.50 -19.43 -16.23
N HIS A 161 5.98 -20.63 -16.58
CA HIS A 161 5.28 -21.89 -16.28
C HIS A 161 5.23 -22.18 -14.77
N GLU A 162 6.33 -21.97 -14.05
CA GLU A 162 6.35 -22.10 -12.58
C GLU A 162 5.48 -21.02 -11.92
N LEU A 163 5.42 -19.82 -12.49
CA LEU A 163 4.56 -18.76 -11.96
C LEU A 163 3.08 -19.14 -12.08
N LEU A 164 2.68 -19.73 -13.21
CA LEU A 164 1.34 -20.30 -13.36
C LEU A 164 1.08 -21.42 -12.35
N ASN A 165 2.04 -22.32 -12.13
CA ASN A 165 1.91 -23.38 -11.12
C ASN A 165 1.74 -22.82 -9.70
N VAL A 166 2.49 -21.77 -9.33
CA VAL A 166 2.34 -21.06 -8.05
C VAL A 166 0.93 -20.49 -7.91
N LEU A 167 0.37 -19.94 -8.99
CA LEU A 167 -1.01 -19.49 -8.98
C LEU A 167 -1.96 -20.67 -8.79
N CYS A 168 -1.85 -21.74 -9.58
CA CYS A 168 -2.74 -22.91 -9.58
C CYS A 168 -2.71 -23.76 -8.30
N ASN A 169 -1.57 -23.84 -7.63
CA ASN A 169 -1.38 -24.75 -6.49
C ASN A 169 -1.58 -24.10 -5.12
N ARG A 170 -2.00 -22.84 -5.06
CA ARG A 170 -2.22 -22.13 -3.80
C ARG A 170 -3.64 -21.62 -3.70
N ASP A 171 -4.33 -22.07 -2.65
CA ASP A 171 -5.75 -21.72 -2.39
C ASP A 171 -5.98 -20.20 -2.31
N GLU A 172 -4.97 -19.46 -1.84
CA GLU A 172 -5.01 -17.99 -1.75
C GLU A 172 -5.14 -17.30 -3.12
N PHE A 173 -4.91 -18.00 -4.23
CA PHE A 173 -5.05 -17.51 -5.58
C PHE A 173 -6.20 -18.16 -6.35
N SER A 174 -7.03 -18.98 -5.70
CA SER A 174 -8.14 -19.69 -6.35
C SER A 174 -9.08 -18.79 -7.17
N HIS A 175 -9.31 -17.55 -6.72
CA HIS A 175 -10.11 -16.56 -7.44
C HIS A 175 -9.41 -15.99 -8.68
N ILE A 176 -8.08 -16.02 -8.73
CA ILE A 176 -7.26 -15.57 -9.87
C ILE A 176 -7.06 -16.70 -10.88
N GLN A 177 -6.85 -17.94 -10.41
CA GLN A 177 -6.54 -19.11 -11.22
C GLN A 177 -7.51 -19.32 -12.38
N LYS A 178 -8.81 -19.14 -12.13
CA LYS A 178 -9.87 -19.32 -13.13
C LYS A 178 -9.74 -18.45 -14.37
N HIS A 179 -8.88 -17.42 -14.34
CA HIS A 179 -8.63 -16.50 -15.45
C HIS A 179 -7.38 -16.83 -16.26
N PHE A 180 -6.62 -17.87 -15.88
CA PHE A 180 -5.42 -18.31 -16.60
C PHE A 180 -5.51 -19.81 -16.86
N SER A 181 -5.88 -20.20 -18.07
CA SER A 181 -6.02 -21.62 -18.45
C SER A 181 -4.72 -22.22 -18.99
N SER A 182 -3.82 -21.36 -19.47
CA SER A 182 -2.56 -21.75 -20.10
C SER A 182 -1.40 -20.82 -19.75
N GLN A 183 -0.17 -21.26 -20.06
CA GLN A 183 1.03 -20.41 -19.94
C GLN A 183 0.96 -19.23 -20.93
N GLU A 184 0.33 -19.44 -22.09
CA GLU A 184 0.09 -18.44 -23.10
C GLU A 184 -0.80 -17.31 -22.57
N ASP A 185 -1.89 -17.63 -21.87
CA ASP A 185 -2.81 -16.63 -21.28
C ASP A 185 -2.08 -15.74 -20.27
N LEU A 186 -1.27 -16.35 -19.39
CA LEU A 186 -0.46 -15.60 -18.42
C LEU A 186 0.58 -14.73 -19.14
N SER A 187 1.23 -15.24 -20.18
CA SER A 187 2.21 -14.49 -20.98
C SER A 187 1.57 -13.28 -21.67
N GLU A 188 0.37 -13.44 -22.24
CA GLU A 188 -0.39 -12.37 -22.88
C GLU A 188 -0.79 -11.28 -21.88
N PHE A 189 -1.29 -11.67 -20.70
CA PHE A 189 -1.57 -10.72 -19.62
C PHE A 189 -0.33 -9.94 -19.21
N LEU A 190 0.79 -10.62 -18.95
CA LEU A 190 2.05 -9.97 -18.55
C LEU A 190 2.53 -8.97 -19.61
N LYS A 191 2.42 -9.32 -20.90
CA LYS A 191 2.79 -8.44 -22.03
C LYS A 191 1.85 -7.24 -22.20
N THR A 192 0.60 -7.36 -21.77
CA THR A 192 -0.38 -6.27 -21.78
C THR A 192 0.00 -5.16 -20.79
N TYR A 193 0.75 -5.47 -19.73
CA TYR A 193 1.18 -4.52 -18.72
C TYR A 193 2.71 -4.34 -18.64
N PRO A 194 3.35 -3.81 -19.71
CA PRO A 194 4.80 -3.66 -19.81
C PRO A 194 5.40 -2.67 -18.80
N GLN A 195 4.56 -1.88 -18.14
CA GLN A 195 4.96 -0.98 -17.06
C GLN A 195 5.27 -1.71 -15.74
N TYR A 196 4.77 -2.93 -15.56
CA TYR A 196 4.99 -3.75 -14.37
C TYR A 196 5.89 -4.95 -14.65
N PHE A 197 5.76 -5.53 -15.84
CA PHE A 197 6.40 -6.80 -16.20
C PHE A 197 7.22 -6.69 -17.48
N VAL A 198 8.28 -7.49 -17.56
CA VAL A 198 9.03 -7.73 -18.80
C VAL A 198 9.10 -9.22 -18.99
N VAL A 199 8.56 -9.73 -20.10
CA VAL A 199 8.71 -11.12 -20.50
C VAL A 199 9.93 -11.22 -21.41
N SER A 200 10.78 -12.25 -21.25
CA SER A 200 11.91 -12.50 -22.13
C SER A 200 11.48 -12.76 -23.58
N ASP A 201 12.39 -12.56 -24.52
CA ASP A 201 12.12 -12.73 -25.97
C ASP A 201 11.67 -14.17 -26.31
N ASP A 202 12.16 -15.16 -25.56
CA ASP A 202 11.77 -16.58 -25.67
C ASP A 202 10.48 -16.93 -24.91
N GLY A 203 9.88 -15.98 -24.20
CA GLY A 203 8.65 -16.19 -23.41
C GLY A 203 8.86 -16.97 -22.11
N TYR A 204 10.08 -17.39 -21.78
CA TYR A 204 10.34 -18.31 -20.68
C TYR A 204 10.29 -17.65 -19.31
N ALA A 205 10.86 -16.45 -19.16
CA ALA A 205 11.04 -15.80 -17.86
C ALA A 205 10.34 -14.44 -17.82
N VAL A 206 9.78 -14.12 -16.65
CA VAL A 206 9.24 -12.79 -16.34
C VAL A 206 10.10 -12.07 -15.31
N TYR A 207 10.30 -10.79 -15.55
CA TYR A 207 11.05 -9.88 -14.72
C TYR A 207 10.14 -8.78 -14.22
N THR A 208 10.39 -8.29 -12.99
CA THR A 208 9.77 -7.04 -12.56
C THR A 208 10.47 -5.89 -13.25
N MET A 209 9.71 -4.87 -13.61
CA MET A 209 10.31 -3.58 -13.90
C MET A 209 11.03 -3.05 -12.66
N ARG A 210 11.95 -2.10 -12.86
CA ARG A 210 12.62 -1.46 -11.72
C ARG A 210 11.69 -0.43 -11.10
N GLY A 211 11.42 -0.58 -9.81
CA GLY A 211 10.62 0.34 -9.01
C GLY A 211 11.07 1.80 -9.02
N PHE A 212 10.10 2.70 -8.91
CA PHE A 212 10.35 4.10 -8.54
C PHE A 212 10.75 4.16 -7.07
N LYS A 213 11.56 5.16 -6.71
CA LYS A 213 11.81 5.43 -5.29
C LYS A 213 10.63 6.20 -4.71
N THR A 214 10.47 6.11 -3.40
CA THR A 214 9.47 6.88 -2.66
C THR A 214 9.62 8.38 -2.91
N GLU A 215 10.86 8.88 -2.94
CA GLU A 215 11.15 10.29 -3.22
C GLU A 215 10.64 10.76 -4.59
N ASP A 216 10.74 9.90 -5.62
CA ASP A 216 10.27 10.22 -6.97
C ASP A 216 8.73 10.38 -7.00
N LEU A 217 8.02 9.56 -6.22
CA LEU A 217 6.57 9.70 -6.07
C LEU A 217 6.22 10.99 -5.31
N HIS A 218 6.93 11.29 -4.22
CA HIS A 218 6.68 12.51 -3.44
C HIS A 218 6.85 13.76 -4.29
N ASP A 219 7.91 13.83 -5.09
CA ASP A 219 8.14 14.92 -6.04
C ASP A 219 7.01 15.02 -7.08
N PHE A 220 6.53 13.88 -7.60
CA PHE A 220 5.39 13.85 -8.50
C PHE A 220 4.11 14.40 -7.84
N LEU A 221 3.75 13.91 -6.66
CA LEU A 221 2.56 14.37 -5.93
C LEU A 221 2.66 15.86 -5.59
N ALA A 222 3.84 16.31 -5.16
CA ALA A 222 4.09 17.71 -4.80
C ALA A 222 4.04 18.66 -6.01
N THR A 223 4.41 18.20 -7.21
CA THR A 223 4.38 19.03 -8.43
C THR A 223 3.01 19.08 -9.09
N GLN A 224 2.20 18.03 -8.95
CA GLN A 224 0.88 17.92 -9.55
C GLN A 224 -0.25 18.46 -8.68
N LYS A 225 0.04 18.84 -7.42
CA LYS A 225 -0.97 19.33 -6.48
C LYS A 225 -1.75 20.54 -6.96
N LEU A 226 -3.02 20.61 -6.56
CA LEU A 226 -3.86 21.77 -6.86
C LEU A 226 -3.27 23.04 -6.22
N ARG A 227 -2.93 24.04 -7.06
CA ARG A 227 -2.29 25.28 -6.61
C ARG A 227 -3.17 26.18 -5.74
N ARG A 228 -4.49 25.96 -5.72
CA ARG A 228 -5.43 26.76 -4.92
C ARG A 228 -5.41 26.28 -3.48
N LYS A 229 -4.71 27.03 -2.62
CA LYS A 229 -4.83 26.86 -1.17
C LYS A 229 -6.21 27.34 -0.72
N PRO A 230 -6.96 26.57 0.08
CA PRO A 230 -8.12 27.09 0.77
C PRO A 230 -7.67 28.24 1.68
N LYS A 231 -8.44 29.32 1.74
CA LYS A 231 -8.28 30.31 2.80
C LYS A 231 -8.91 29.69 4.07
N ARG A 232 -8.10 29.44 5.10
CA ARG A 232 -8.63 29.14 6.44
C ARG A 232 -9.44 30.36 6.88
N GLN A 233 -10.72 30.17 7.19
CA GLN A 233 -11.54 31.24 7.76
C GLN A 233 -11.05 31.54 9.19
N ALA A 234 -11.22 32.79 9.65
CA ALA A 234 -10.66 33.24 10.93
C ALA A 234 -11.36 32.60 12.15
N GLU A 235 -12.60 32.12 11.98
CA GLU A 235 -13.40 31.37 12.96
C GLU A 235 -13.77 30.03 12.29
N ALA A 236 -12.86 29.06 12.37
CA ALA A 236 -12.88 27.87 11.50
C ALA A 236 -13.58 26.65 12.11
N TYR A 237 -14.29 26.81 13.24
CA TYR A 237 -15.00 25.70 13.86
C TYR A 237 -16.25 26.12 14.64
N GLU A 238 -17.18 25.19 14.76
CA GLU A 238 -18.35 25.24 15.62
C GLU A 238 -18.21 24.14 16.68
N LEU A 239 -18.41 24.49 17.96
CA LEU A 239 -18.41 23.54 19.08
C LEU A 239 -19.87 23.20 19.43
N ILE A 240 -20.20 21.92 19.40
CA ILE A 240 -21.54 21.38 19.61
C ILE A 240 -21.55 20.65 20.95
N GLU A 241 -22.25 21.22 21.92
CA GLU A 241 -22.31 20.73 23.30
C GLU A 241 -23.71 20.21 23.69
N SER A 242 -24.70 20.32 22.81
CA SER A 242 -26.07 19.84 23.05
C SER A 242 -26.59 18.99 21.90
N VAL A 243 -27.57 18.14 22.22
CA VAL A 243 -28.26 17.29 21.23
C VAL A 243 -29.04 18.13 20.22
N ASP A 244 -29.62 19.26 20.64
CA ASP A 244 -30.41 20.12 19.76
C ASP A 244 -29.53 20.88 18.77
N ASP A 245 -28.39 21.43 19.22
CA ASP A 245 -27.39 22.02 18.32
C ASP A 245 -26.86 20.97 17.32
N CYS A 246 -26.66 19.73 17.78
CA CYS A 246 -26.27 18.63 16.92
C CYS A 246 -27.32 18.39 15.82
N LYS A 247 -28.62 18.32 16.17
CA LYS A 247 -29.70 18.16 15.19
C LYS A 247 -29.70 19.28 14.15
N ASP A 248 -29.49 20.52 14.58
CA ASP A 248 -29.48 21.68 13.69
C ASP A 248 -28.31 21.61 12.69
N VAL A 249 -27.10 21.28 13.16
CA VAL A 249 -25.93 21.06 12.31
C VAL A 249 -26.15 19.89 11.35
N ILE A 250 -26.69 18.76 11.82
CA ILE A 250 -26.94 17.60 10.97
C ILE A 250 -27.98 17.90 9.90
N ARG A 251 -29.05 18.65 10.23
CA ARG A 251 -30.01 19.12 9.23
C ARG A 251 -29.33 19.99 8.17
N GLU A 252 -28.46 20.93 8.57
CA GLU A 252 -27.73 21.78 7.63
C GLU A 252 -26.83 20.95 6.69
N LEU A 253 -26.11 19.96 7.24
CA LEU A 253 -25.25 19.07 6.45
C LEU A 253 -26.06 18.23 5.46
N ARG A 254 -27.26 17.76 5.83
CA ARG A 254 -28.16 17.04 4.92
C ARG A 254 -28.65 17.91 3.77
N GLU A 255 -29.10 19.12 4.07
CA GLU A 255 -29.49 20.06 3.02
C GLU A 255 -28.32 20.36 2.07
N LYS A 256 -27.08 20.44 2.58
CA LYS A 256 -25.88 20.56 1.75
C LYS A 256 -25.67 19.31 0.89
N ALA A 257 -25.88 18.10 1.42
CA ALA A 257 -25.77 16.84 0.67
C ALA A 257 -26.80 16.72 -0.46
N GLU A 258 -28.01 17.25 -0.28
CA GLU A 258 -29.02 17.30 -1.35
C GLU A 258 -28.61 18.26 -2.48
N ARG A 259 -27.98 19.40 -2.15
CA ARG A 259 -27.57 20.43 -3.11
C ARG A 259 -26.21 20.13 -3.78
N GLN A 260 -25.35 19.36 -3.10
CA GLN A 260 -24.00 19.05 -3.54
C GLN A 260 -23.73 17.55 -3.38
N LYS A 261 -23.76 16.80 -4.49
CA LYS A 261 -23.45 15.37 -4.51
C LYS A 261 -22.11 15.08 -5.22
N PRO A 262 -21.18 14.34 -4.60
CA PRO A 262 -21.22 13.91 -3.20
C PRO A 262 -20.92 15.08 -2.24
N LEU A 263 -21.52 15.03 -1.05
CA LEU A 263 -21.01 15.80 0.08
C LEU A 263 -19.77 15.08 0.61
N VAL A 264 -18.71 15.83 0.85
CA VAL A 264 -17.45 15.29 1.35
C VAL A 264 -17.13 15.94 2.69
N LEU A 265 -17.03 15.09 3.71
CA LEU A 265 -16.69 15.47 5.08
C LEU A 265 -15.42 14.73 5.49
N SER A 266 -14.40 15.44 5.97
CA SER A 266 -13.34 14.76 6.70
C SER A 266 -13.85 14.36 8.08
N LEU A 267 -13.44 13.21 8.60
CA LEU A 267 -13.84 12.68 9.89
C LEU A 267 -12.60 12.36 10.74
N GLY A 268 -12.68 12.59 12.04
CA GLY A 268 -11.70 12.13 13.00
C GLY A 268 -12.24 12.15 14.43
N CYS A 269 -11.63 11.34 15.30
CA CYS A 269 -12.05 11.21 16.70
C CYS A 269 -10.93 11.60 17.68
N LYS A 270 -11.30 12.02 18.90
CA LYS A 270 -10.39 12.09 20.06
C LYS A 270 -11.03 11.37 21.25
N GLY A 271 -10.18 10.87 22.13
CA GLY A 271 -10.61 10.15 23.31
C GLY A 271 -9.46 9.81 24.23
N VAL A 272 -9.79 9.19 25.36
CA VAL A 272 -8.81 8.73 26.33
C VAL A 272 -8.35 7.34 25.92
N ARG A 273 -7.08 7.18 25.52
CA ARG A 273 -6.52 5.88 25.07
C ARG A 273 -7.42 5.20 24.02
N LEU A 274 -7.96 5.99 23.09
CA LEU A 274 -9.00 5.57 22.14
C LEU A 274 -8.60 4.33 21.31
N ARG A 275 -7.34 4.27 20.87
CA ARG A 275 -6.79 3.12 20.13
C ARG A 275 -6.90 1.79 20.89
N ASN A 276 -6.81 1.87 22.23
CA ASN A 276 -6.86 0.74 23.16
C ASN A 276 -8.28 0.49 23.69
N GLY A 277 -9.32 0.95 22.99
CA GLY A 277 -10.72 0.76 23.39
C GLY A 277 -11.21 1.71 24.48
N GLY A 278 -10.42 2.73 24.83
CA GLY A 278 -10.86 3.75 25.79
C GLY A 278 -11.93 4.69 25.21
N PRO A 279 -12.59 5.50 26.07
CA PRO A 279 -13.78 6.24 25.68
C PRO A 279 -13.49 7.34 24.66
N MET A 280 -14.29 7.39 23.61
CA MET A 280 -14.38 8.55 22.73
C MET A 280 -14.95 9.74 23.50
N THR A 281 -14.37 10.91 23.30
CA THR A 281 -14.80 12.15 23.97
C THR A 281 -15.15 13.23 22.96
N LEU A 282 -14.57 13.22 21.76
CA LEU A 282 -14.89 14.14 20.68
C LEU A 282 -15.05 13.38 19.35
N LEU A 283 -16.09 13.75 18.60
CA LEU A 283 -16.18 13.48 17.16
C LEU A 283 -15.99 14.80 16.42
N LYS A 284 -15.27 14.78 15.30
CA LYS A 284 -14.95 15.99 14.56
C LYS A 284 -15.17 15.78 13.08
N MET A 285 -15.75 16.77 12.44
CA MET A 285 -15.94 16.78 11.00
C MET A 285 -15.43 18.08 10.39
N SER A 286 -15.06 18.07 9.12
CA SER A 286 -14.85 19.32 8.39
C SER A 286 -15.28 19.24 6.94
N THR A 287 -15.75 20.36 6.42
CA THR A 287 -16.29 20.48 5.06
C THR A 287 -15.20 20.89 4.07
N MET A 288 -15.47 20.70 2.78
CA MET A 288 -14.58 21.15 1.69
C MET A 288 -14.35 22.67 1.66
N GLN A 289 -15.19 23.44 2.36
CA GLN A 289 -15.11 24.89 2.50
C GLN A 289 -14.21 25.34 3.68
N GLY A 290 -13.73 24.40 4.50
CA GLY A 290 -12.85 24.68 5.64
C GLY A 290 -13.58 25.08 6.91
N VAL A 291 -14.84 24.68 7.07
CA VAL A 291 -15.61 24.78 8.32
C VAL A 291 -15.49 23.45 9.05
N ALA A 292 -15.05 23.46 10.30
CA ALA A 292 -15.01 22.29 11.18
C ALA A 292 -16.17 22.29 12.18
N TYR A 293 -16.58 21.10 12.59
CA TYR A 293 -17.58 20.87 13.64
C TYR A 293 -16.94 19.96 14.68
N ILE A 294 -17.03 20.33 15.95
CA ILE A 294 -16.52 19.56 17.09
C ILE A 294 -17.72 19.16 17.94
N PHE A 295 -18.05 17.88 17.96
CA PHE A 295 -19.13 17.34 18.77
C PHE A 295 -18.53 16.87 20.10
N ASP A 296 -18.84 17.59 21.17
CA ASP A 296 -18.42 17.24 22.52
C ASP A 296 -19.35 16.17 23.10
N LEU A 297 -18.92 14.91 23.02
CA LEU A 297 -19.70 13.78 23.50
C LEU A 297 -19.82 13.74 25.02
N LEU A 298 -18.98 14.48 25.76
CA LEU A 298 -19.05 14.56 27.23
C LEU A 298 -19.96 15.68 27.72
N ALA A 299 -20.44 16.55 26.82
CA ALA A 299 -21.36 17.61 27.17
C ALA A 299 -22.80 17.10 27.40
N THR A 300 -23.12 15.90 26.89
CA THR A 300 -24.41 15.24 27.14
C THR A 300 -24.32 14.21 28.27
N PRO A 301 -25.41 13.96 29.03
CA PRO A 301 -25.43 12.93 30.07
C PRO A 301 -25.16 11.52 29.53
N ASP A 302 -25.77 11.17 28.39
CA ASP A 302 -25.43 9.98 27.62
C ASP A 302 -24.81 10.40 26.28
N LYS A 303 -23.62 9.88 25.99
CA LYS A 303 -22.89 10.14 24.75
C LYS A 303 -23.65 9.66 23.52
N LYS A 304 -24.46 8.60 23.68
CA LYS A 304 -25.25 8.00 22.59
C LYS A 304 -26.32 8.93 22.07
N ASP A 305 -26.76 9.91 22.86
CA ASP A 305 -27.81 10.86 22.46
C ASP A 305 -27.36 11.71 21.26
N MET A 306 -26.08 12.11 21.21
CA MET A 306 -25.50 12.81 20.04
C MET A 306 -25.59 11.97 18.74
N PHE A 307 -25.55 10.64 18.85
CA PHE A 307 -25.63 9.74 17.70
C PHE A 307 -27.07 9.40 17.31
N ASN A 308 -27.88 9.00 18.29
CA ASN A 308 -29.23 8.50 18.08
C ASN A 308 -30.25 9.63 17.89
N GLU A 309 -30.21 10.65 18.76
CA GLU A 309 -31.14 11.77 18.72
C GLU A 309 -30.56 12.97 17.96
N GLY A 310 -29.25 13.19 18.09
CA GLY A 310 -28.51 14.25 17.40
C GLY A 310 -28.33 13.98 15.90
N GLY A 311 -28.52 12.73 15.45
CA GLY A 311 -28.48 12.34 14.05
C GLY A 311 -27.07 12.07 13.48
N LEU A 312 -26.01 12.04 14.30
CA LEU A 312 -24.66 11.72 13.80
C LEU A 312 -24.60 10.35 13.14
N LYS A 313 -25.30 9.35 13.69
CA LYS A 313 -25.35 8.00 13.11
C LYS A 313 -25.82 8.06 11.66
N GLU A 314 -26.82 8.88 11.38
CA GLU A 314 -27.42 8.93 10.05
C GLU A 314 -26.48 9.52 8.99
N ILE A 315 -25.58 10.45 9.33
CA ILE A 315 -24.56 10.98 8.40
C ILE A 315 -23.40 10.00 8.23
N LEU A 316 -22.98 9.36 9.33
CA LEU A 316 -21.84 8.44 9.34
C LEU A 316 -22.14 7.15 8.55
N GLU A 317 -23.38 6.69 8.58
CA GLU A 317 -23.86 5.50 7.86
C GLU A 317 -24.40 5.81 6.44
N ASP A 318 -24.47 7.08 6.04
CA ASP A 318 -24.95 7.48 4.71
C ASP A 318 -23.99 7.03 3.59
N GLU A 319 -24.50 6.32 2.57
CA GLU A 319 -23.69 5.84 1.44
C GLU A 319 -23.38 6.95 0.41
N GLU A 320 -24.11 8.06 0.41
CA GLU A 320 -23.94 9.18 -0.53
C GLU A 320 -22.98 10.26 0.00
N ILE A 321 -22.71 10.25 1.31
CA ILE A 321 -21.78 11.19 1.96
C ILE A 321 -20.42 10.53 2.13
N VAL A 322 -19.38 11.12 1.55
CA VAL A 322 -18.01 10.63 1.66
C VAL A 322 -17.41 11.04 3.00
N LYS A 323 -16.91 10.08 3.78
CA LYS A 323 -16.16 10.32 5.02
C LYS A 323 -14.65 10.16 4.77
N VAL A 324 -13.93 11.27 4.66
CA VAL A 324 -12.47 11.27 4.46
C VAL A 324 -11.75 11.08 5.79
N THR A 325 -11.00 10.00 5.95
CA THR A 325 -10.21 9.74 7.16
C THR A 325 -8.74 9.53 6.82
N TYR A 326 -7.88 9.67 7.83
CA TYR A 326 -6.54 9.09 7.80
C TYR A 326 -6.55 7.82 8.65
N ASP A 327 -6.45 6.66 8.01
CA ASP A 327 -6.46 5.35 8.68
C ASP A 327 -7.74 5.12 9.51
N CYS A 328 -8.82 4.70 8.85
CA CYS A 328 -10.15 4.56 9.43
C CYS A 328 -10.29 3.54 10.56
N ARG A 329 -9.23 2.78 10.89
CA ARG A 329 -9.30 1.67 11.84
C ARG A 329 -9.77 2.10 13.22
N THR A 330 -9.24 3.20 13.74
CA THR A 330 -9.53 3.68 15.10
C THR A 330 -10.94 4.25 15.18
N GLU A 331 -11.32 5.07 14.20
CA GLU A 331 -12.66 5.64 14.07
C GLU A 331 -13.71 4.53 13.98
N GLN A 332 -13.56 3.58 13.06
CA GLN A 332 -14.52 2.49 12.88
C GLN A 332 -14.64 1.63 14.14
N LYS A 333 -13.52 1.29 14.77
CA LYS A 333 -13.48 0.50 16.00
C LYS A 333 -14.29 1.18 17.11
N ALA A 334 -13.98 2.45 17.40
CA ALA A 334 -14.62 3.18 18.48
C ALA A 334 -16.10 3.51 18.20
N LEU A 335 -16.43 3.84 16.94
CA LEU A 335 -17.80 4.10 16.52
C LEU A 335 -18.69 2.87 16.67
N TYR A 336 -18.18 1.70 16.25
CA TYR A 336 -18.93 0.46 16.35
C TYR A 336 -19.13 0.03 17.81
N SER A 337 -18.06 -0.08 18.61
CA SER A 337 -18.18 -0.66 19.95
C SER A 337 -18.84 0.24 20.98
N GLN A 338 -18.74 1.57 20.83
CA GLN A 338 -19.30 2.52 21.80
C GLN A 338 -20.69 3.01 21.41
N PHE A 339 -21.00 3.07 20.10
CA PHE A 339 -22.20 3.75 19.59
C PHE A 339 -23.01 2.93 18.57
N ASP A 340 -22.59 1.69 18.25
CA ASP A 340 -23.25 0.85 17.23
C ASP A 340 -23.36 1.56 15.86
N VAL A 341 -22.29 2.25 15.45
CA VAL A 341 -22.22 2.95 14.16
C VAL A 341 -21.28 2.23 13.20
N VAL A 342 -21.73 1.98 11.97
CA VAL A 342 -20.94 1.38 10.90
C VAL A 342 -20.65 2.40 9.81
N LEU A 343 -19.42 2.89 9.72
CA LEU A 343 -19.04 3.85 8.68
C LEU A 343 -19.31 3.30 7.28
N ARG A 344 -19.95 4.11 6.44
CA ARG A 344 -20.16 3.85 5.00
C ARG A 344 -19.43 4.86 4.14
N ASN A 345 -19.15 4.54 2.87
CA ASN A 345 -18.52 5.48 1.91
C ASN A 345 -17.30 6.24 2.50
N VAL A 346 -16.34 5.48 3.03
CA VAL A 346 -15.11 6.03 3.62
C VAL A 346 -14.07 6.24 2.53
N PHE A 347 -13.44 7.41 2.51
CA PHE A 347 -12.24 7.66 1.73
C PHE A 347 -11.02 7.68 2.65
N ASP A 348 -10.28 6.58 2.72
CA ASP A 348 -9.07 6.48 3.55
C ASP A 348 -7.84 6.95 2.77
N VAL A 349 -7.30 8.11 3.15
CA VAL A 349 -6.15 8.72 2.45
C VAL A 349 -4.86 7.89 2.58
N SER A 350 -4.74 7.05 3.60
CA SER A 350 -3.57 6.19 3.81
C SER A 350 -3.60 4.98 2.85
N ILE A 351 -4.80 4.43 2.62
CA ILE A 351 -5.02 3.36 1.65
C ILE A 351 -4.87 3.92 0.24
N ALA A 352 -5.43 5.10 -0.04
CA ALA A 352 -5.31 5.77 -1.34
C ALA A 352 -3.83 6.01 -1.70
N TYR A 353 -3.02 6.52 -0.77
CA TYR A 353 -1.59 6.67 -0.97
C TYR A 353 -0.89 5.33 -1.26
N THR A 354 -1.27 4.26 -0.54
CA THR A 354 -0.72 2.91 -0.75
C THR A 354 -1.01 2.42 -2.17
N ILE A 355 -2.26 2.58 -2.62
CA ILE A 355 -2.70 2.23 -3.98
C ILE A 355 -1.93 3.05 -5.03
N ILE A 356 -1.80 4.35 -4.81
CA ILE A 356 -1.04 5.23 -5.71
C ILE A 356 0.42 4.80 -5.84
N SER A 357 1.01 4.38 -4.72
CA SER A 357 2.38 3.90 -4.71
C SER A 357 2.52 2.55 -5.44
N GLU A 358 1.54 1.65 -5.30
CA GLU A 358 1.53 0.36 -5.99
C GLU A 358 1.31 0.51 -7.51
N GLN A 359 0.37 1.34 -7.95
CA GLN A 359 0.17 1.67 -9.38
C GLN A 359 1.40 2.34 -9.99
N CYS A 360 2.09 3.18 -9.21
CA CYS A 360 3.32 3.82 -9.67
C CYS A 360 4.52 2.89 -9.53
N HIS A 361 4.33 1.61 -9.20
CA HIS A 361 5.40 0.64 -9.07
C HIS A 361 6.51 1.12 -8.10
N VAL A 362 6.14 1.79 -7.01
CA VAL A 362 7.10 2.30 -6.01
C VAL A 362 7.59 1.14 -5.15
N THR A 363 8.90 1.06 -4.95
CA THR A 363 9.53 0.06 -4.09
C THR A 363 10.32 0.75 -2.99
N SER A 364 10.08 0.37 -1.73
CA SER A 364 10.94 0.83 -0.63
C SER A 364 12.25 0.04 -0.62
N ARG A 365 13.39 0.73 -0.42
CA ARG A 365 14.71 0.08 -0.24
C ARG A 365 14.81 -0.71 1.07
N SER A 366 13.96 -0.39 2.05
CA SER A 366 14.04 -0.86 3.44
C SER A 366 12.89 -1.80 3.82
N ALA A 367 11.88 -1.98 2.97
CA ALA A 367 10.77 -2.90 3.26
C ALA A 367 10.97 -4.25 2.55
N PRO A 368 11.03 -5.39 3.27
CA PRO A 368 11.15 -6.73 2.67
C PRO A 368 9.89 -7.20 1.89
N LYS A 369 8.85 -6.38 1.74
CA LYS A 369 7.49 -6.87 1.46
C LYS A 369 6.72 -6.14 0.35
N PHE A 370 7.38 -5.47 -0.60
CA PHE A 370 6.72 -4.87 -1.78
C PHE A 370 5.56 -3.90 -1.48
N ARG A 371 5.39 -3.53 -0.20
CA ARG A 371 4.45 -2.53 0.27
C ARG A 371 5.22 -1.22 0.45
N PRO A 372 4.76 -0.13 -0.18
CA PRO A 372 5.29 1.19 0.11
C PRO A 372 5.14 1.49 1.61
N ALA A 373 6.15 2.12 2.20
CA ALA A 373 6.00 2.63 3.56
C ALA A 373 4.84 3.64 3.56
N ARG A 374 3.88 3.44 4.45
CA ARG A 374 2.77 4.39 4.63
C ARG A 374 3.33 5.62 5.33
N PRO A 375 3.28 6.81 4.72
CA PRO A 375 3.79 8.03 5.34
C PRO A 375 2.95 8.32 6.58
N LYS A 376 3.60 8.81 7.64
CA LYS A 376 2.88 9.33 8.81
C LYS A 376 1.99 10.49 8.37
N PHE A 377 0.92 10.77 9.11
CA PHE A 377 -0.01 11.86 8.76
C PHE A 377 0.70 13.22 8.57
N SER A 378 1.73 13.54 9.38
CA SER A 378 2.55 14.75 9.24
C SER A 378 3.36 14.79 7.93
N GLU A 379 3.91 13.65 7.52
CA GLU A 379 4.64 13.49 6.28
C GLU A 379 3.69 13.64 5.08
N LEU A 380 2.50 13.00 5.15
CA LEU A 380 1.45 13.16 4.15
C LEU A 380 1.07 14.63 3.96
N CYS A 381 0.80 15.36 5.05
CA CYS A 381 0.53 16.80 5.00
C CYS A 381 1.66 17.57 4.30
N SER A 382 2.92 17.20 4.59
CA SER A 382 4.11 17.84 4.01
C SER A 382 4.22 17.60 2.50
N ILE A 383 3.98 16.38 2.03
CA ILE A 383 3.95 16.02 0.60
C ILE A 383 2.96 16.91 -0.16
N PHE A 384 1.76 17.09 0.39
CA PHE A 384 0.72 17.93 -0.20
C PHE A 384 0.90 19.44 0.10
N GLY A 385 1.93 19.83 0.87
CA GLY A 385 2.19 21.22 1.25
C GLY A 385 1.09 21.85 2.11
N VAL A 386 0.35 21.00 2.83
CA VAL A 386 -0.62 21.41 3.85
C VAL A 386 0.15 21.66 5.14
N LYS A 387 0.16 22.92 5.58
CA LYS A 387 0.85 23.28 6.83
C LYS A 387 -0.06 22.96 8.01
N LYS A 388 0.41 22.11 8.91
CA LYS A 388 -0.11 22.09 10.29
C LYS A 388 0.23 23.44 10.96
N PRO A 389 -0.63 23.98 11.84
CA PRO A 389 -0.31 25.16 12.65
C PRO A 389 0.93 24.99 13.53
N ARG A 390 1.42 26.13 14.03
CA ARG A 390 2.73 26.29 14.70
C ARG A 390 2.73 25.72 16.12
N ASN A 391 3.87 25.16 16.53
CA ASN A 391 4.24 24.69 17.89
C ASN A 391 3.45 23.50 18.48
N GLN A 392 3.27 22.44 17.69
CA GLN A 392 2.66 21.19 18.18
C GLN A 392 3.50 20.43 19.22
N ARG A 393 4.80 20.70 19.38
CA ARG A 393 5.66 19.86 20.24
C ARG A 393 5.36 20.02 21.73
N ALA A 394 5.32 21.25 22.23
CA ALA A 394 5.00 21.51 23.64
C ALA A 394 3.59 21.02 24.00
N PHE A 395 2.62 21.27 23.11
CA PHE A 395 1.26 20.78 23.29
C PHE A 395 1.18 19.25 23.27
N MET A 396 1.89 18.57 22.36
CA MET A 396 1.98 17.11 22.34
C MET A 396 2.63 16.55 23.62
N GLU A 397 3.69 17.19 24.12
CA GLU A 397 4.32 16.81 25.39
C GLU A 397 3.33 16.93 26.56
N GLN A 398 2.59 18.05 26.66
CA GLN A 398 1.54 18.24 27.65
C GLN A 398 0.41 17.21 27.52
N MET A 399 -0.08 16.95 26.30
CA MET A 399 -1.12 15.96 26.02
C MET A 399 -0.67 14.56 26.46
N ASN A 400 0.59 14.20 26.19
CA ASN A 400 1.14 12.89 26.55
C ASN A 400 1.43 12.74 28.04
N SER A 401 1.76 13.83 28.75
CA SER A 401 2.01 13.80 30.19
C SER A 401 0.74 13.88 31.04
N THR A 402 -0.37 14.36 30.47
CA THR A 402 -1.62 14.57 31.19
C THR A 402 -2.51 13.34 31.08
N LYS A 403 -2.78 12.70 32.21
CA LYS A 403 -3.73 11.59 32.28
C LYS A 403 -5.12 12.06 31.84
N ASP A 404 -5.79 11.25 31.02
CA ASP A 404 -7.15 11.47 30.55
C ASP A 404 -7.38 12.86 29.92
N PHE A 405 -6.34 13.42 29.27
CA PHE A 405 -6.32 14.79 28.72
C PHE A 405 -7.59 15.19 27.97
N TRP A 406 -8.09 14.31 27.09
CA TRP A 406 -9.28 14.58 26.27
C TRP A 406 -10.62 14.47 27.02
N ALA A 407 -10.62 14.10 28.29
CA ALA A 407 -11.79 14.10 29.17
C ALA A 407 -11.86 15.35 30.07
N VAL A 408 -10.83 16.20 30.08
CA VAL A 408 -10.83 17.45 30.85
C VAL A 408 -11.84 18.42 30.24
N ARG A 409 -12.64 19.08 31.09
CA ARG A 409 -13.61 20.11 30.71
C ARG A 409 -13.51 21.35 31.63
N PRO A 410 -13.79 22.56 31.12
CA PRO A 410 -14.10 22.88 29.72
C PRO A 410 -12.90 22.65 28.78
N LEU A 411 -13.15 22.43 27.50
CA LEU A 411 -12.09 22.33 26.48
C LEU A 411 -11.42 23.71 26.34
N THR A 412 -10.08 23.75 26.34
CA THR A 412 -9.37 25.00 26.08
C THR A 412 -9.30 25.30 24.58
N ASP A 413 -9.13 26.57 24.21
CA ASP A 413 -8.95 26.97 22.80
C ASP A 413 -7.81 26.20 22.13
N GLU A 414 -6.71 25.95 22.86
CA GLU A 414 -5.58 25.17 22.36
C GLU A 414 -5.94 23.70 22.09
N MET A 415 -6.81 23.10 22.92
CA MET A 415 -7.36 21.76 22.67
C MET A 415 -8.25 21.74 21.43
N LEU A 416 -9.10 22.75 21.26
CA LEU A 416 -10.03 22.87 20.13
C LEU A 416 -9.24 23.07 18.82
N ASP A 417 -8.28 23.98 18.80
CA ASP A 417 -7.40 24.23 17.65
C ASP A 417 -6.61 22.98 17.25
N PHE A 418 -6.01 22.29 18.22
CA PHE A 418 -5.29 21.06 17.95
C PHE A 418 -6.22 19.94 17.47
N ALA A 419 -7.44 19.87 18.00
CA ALA A 419 -8.41 18.87 17.65
C ALA A 419 -8.84 18.98 16.19
N ILE A 420 -9.10 20.18 15.66
CA ILE A 420 -9.60 20.36 14.28
C ILE A 420 -8.52 20.27 13.20
N ASP A 421 -7.25 20.39 13.55
CA ASP A 421 -6.16 20.41 12.57
C ASP A 421 -6.06 19.12 11.76
N ASP A 422 -6.39 17.96 12.34
CA ASP A 422 -6.32 16.69 11.62
C ASP A 422 -7.41 16.57 10.54
N VAL A 423 -8.64 16.99 10.82
CA VAL A 423 -9.75 16.98 9.86
C VAL A 423 -9.59 18.07 8.79
N LEU A 424 -9.20 19.29 9.18
CA LEU A 424 -9.01 20.40 8.24
C LEU A 424 -7.84 20.19 7.26
N CYS A 425 -6.85 19.36 7.62
CA CYS A 425 -5.75 19.05 6.70
C CYS A 425 -6.14 18.07 5.60
N LEU A 426 -7.12 17.18 5.85
CA LEU A 426 -7.55 16.15 4.91
C LEU A 426 -8.29 16.73 3.71
N VAL A 427 -9.07 17.80 3.93
CA VAL A 427 -9.87 18.45 2.90
C VAL A 427 -9.48 19.91 2.71
N PRO A 428 -9.69 20.48 1.51
CA PRO A 428 -10.03 19.79 0.27
C PRO A 428 -8.81 19.24 -0.48
N VAL A 429 -7.57 19.61 -0.09
CA VAL A 429 -6.38 19.40 -0.92
C VAL A 429 -5.97 17.93 -0.99
N ILE A 430 -5.73 17.29 0.16
CA ILE A 430 -5.24 15.90 0.20
C ILE A 430 -6.25 14.97 -0.45
N TYR A 431 -7.53 15.06 -0.05
CA TYR A 431 -8.61 14.30 -0.66
C TYR A 431 -8.67 14.47 -2.18
N ARG A 432 -8.82 15.71 -2.69
CA ARG A 432 -8.98 15.93 -4.15
C ARG A 432 -7.80 15.45 -4.97
N ASP A 433 -6.59 15.62 -4.45
CA ASP A 433 -5.40 15.21 -5.19
C ASP A 433 -5.27 13.68 -5.19
N LEU A 434 -5.45 13.00 -4.05
CA LEU A 434 -5.40 11.54 -3.99
C LEU A 434 -6.51 10.88 -4.79
N ASP A 435 -7.75 11.38 -4.67
CA ASP A 435 -8.91 10.92 -5.45
C ASP A 435 -8.64 11.01 -6.96
N ARG A 436 -8.06 12.12 -7.42
CA ARG A 436 -7.67 12.28 -8.83
C ARG A 436 -6.51 11.37 -9.26
N PHE A 437 -5.63 10.98 -8.34
CA PHE A 437 -4.41 10.25 -8.68
C PHE A 437 -4.59 8.74 -8.75
N ILE A 438 -5.60 8.16 -8.12
CA ILE A 438 -5.87 6.73 -8.30
C ILE A 438 -6.43 6.52 -9.72
N SER A 439 -5.75 5.67 -10.49
CA SER A 439 -6.21 5.28 -11.83
C SER A 439 -7.52 4.48 -11.73
N PRO A 440 -8.47 4.61 -12.69
CA PRO A 440 -9.69 3.80 -12.72
C PRO A 440 -9.43 2.29 -12.59
N LEU A 441 -8.38 1.78 -13.23
CA LEU A 441 -7.94 0.39 -13.12
C LEU A 441 -7.65 -0.08 -11.67
N TRP A 442 -7.28 0.84 -10.78
CA TRP A 442 -6.90 0.56 -9.40
C TRP A 442 -7.99 0.89 -8.38
N TRP A 443 -9.08 1.50 -8.83
CA TRP A 443 -10.20 1.89 -7.97
C TRP A 443 -10.88 0.72 -7.28
N PRO A 444 -11.17 -0.41 -7.97
CA PRO A 444 -11.81 -1.55 -7.32
C PRO A 444 -10.95 -2.15 -6.19
N LEU A 445 -9.63 -2.25 -6.41
CA LEU A 445 -8.70 -2.70 -5.38
C LEU A 445 -8.62 -1.72 -4.18
N TYR A 446 -8.75 -0.41 -4.43
CA TYR A 446 -8.84 0.58 -3.38
C TYR A 446 -10.10 0.36 -2.52
N GLU A 447 -11.27 0.23 -3.15
CA GLU A 447 -12.55 0.01 -2.48
C GLU A 447 -12.55 -1.28 -1.65
N THR A 448 -12.07 -2.39 -2.23
CA THR A 448 -11.93 -3.67 -1.52
C THR A 448 -11.06 -3.52 -0.26
N ARG A 449 -9.95 -2.78 -0.33
CA ARG A 449 -9.06 -2.60 0.83
C ARG A 449 -9.65 -1.71 1.90
N VAL A 450 -10.43 -0.69 1.53
CA VAL A 450 -11.17 0.13 2.50
C VAL A 450 -12.20 -0.75 3.22
N GLU A 451 -13.01 -1.49 2.47
CA GLU A 451 -14.04 -2.37 3.04
C GLU A 451 -13.44 -3.45 3.94
N ASP A 452 -12.39 -4.14 3.49
CA ASP A 452 -11.61 -5.09 4.30
C ASP A 452 -11.14 -4.49 5.63
N THR A 453 -10.70 -3.23 5.60
CA THR A 453 -10.18 -2.54 6.78
C THR A 453 -11.32 -2.25 7.76
N LEU A 454 -12.46 -1.75 7.28
CA LEU A 454 -13.65 -1.50 8.09
C LEU A 454 -14.18 -2.80 8.73
N GLN A 455 -14.27 -3.88 7.94
CA GLN A 455 -14.73 -5.19 8.42
C GLN A 455 -13.79 -5.81 9.46
N ARG A 456 -12.47 -5.72 9.26
CA ARG A 456 -11.50 -6.21 10.26
C ARG A 456 -11.59 -5.44 11.56
N SER A 457 -11.71 -4.11 11.50
CA SER A 457 -11.91 -3.28 12.69
C SER A 457 -13.17 -3.65 13.46
N LYS A 458 -14.24 -4.04 12.78
CA LYS A 458 -15.46 -4.56 13.40
C LYS A 458 -15.25 -5.92 14.10
N LYS A 459 -14.65 -6.89 13.38
CA LYS A 459 -14.43 -8.26 13.90
C LYS A 459 -13.49 -8.32 15.11
N LEU A 460 -12.47 -7.45 15.16
CA LEU A 460 -11.54 -7.41 16.30
C LEU A 460 -12.26 -7.09 17.61
N GLU A 461 -13.29 -6.22 17.57
CA GLU A 461 -14.11 -5.91 18.73
C GLU A 461 -15.01 -7.09 19.13
N GLU A 462 -15.62 -7.76 18.15
CA GLU A 462 -16.50 -8.92 18.42
C GLU A 462 -15.73 -10.10 19.04
N ASN A 463 -14.44 -10.25 18.69
CA ASN A 463 -13.59 -11.35 19.16
C ASN A 463 -12.72 -11.00 20.39
N GLY A 464 -12.79 -9.77 20.91
CA GLY A 464 -12.01 -9.33 22.08
C GLY A 464 -10.48 -9.36 21.88
N GLY A 465 -9.99 -9.21 20.64
CA GLY A 465 -8.58 -9.44 20.30
C GLY A 465 -7.70 -8.18 20.33
N GLU A 466 -6.54 -8.27 20.99
CA GLU A 466 -5.41 -7.34 20.83
C GLU A 466 -4.76 -7.54 19.44
N GLU A 467 -4.38 -6.46 18.77
CA GLU A 467 -3.55 -6.55 17.55
C GLU A 467 -2.19 -7.19 17.93
N GLU A 468 -1.81 -8.31 17.29
CA GLU A 468 -0.38 -8.55 17.03
C GLU A 468 0.06 -7.55 15.95
N GLU A 469 0.22 -6.28 16.33
CA GLU A 469 1.02 -5.38 15.52
C GLU A 469 2.49 -5.70 15.79
N GLN A 470 3.23 -5.97 14.69
CA GLN A 470 4.66 -5.77 14.66
C GLN A 470 4.91 -4.26 14.84
N ASP A 471 4.92 -3.82 16.10
CA ASP A 471 5.32 -2.49 16.52
C ASP A 471 6.76 -2.25 16.06
N GLU A 472 6.94 -1.31 15.12
CA GLU A 472 8.01 -0.36 15.35
C GLU A 472 7.46 0.69 16.33
N PRO A 473 8.14 0.92 17.46
CA PRO A 473 7.63 1.78 18.51
C PRO A 473 7.37 3.18 17.95
N MET A 474 6.19 3.73 18.22
CA MET A 474 6.05 5.18 18.39
C MET A 474 6.78 5.58 19.68
N GLY A 475 8.11 5.55 19.61
CA GLY A 475 8.94 6.38 20.45
C GLY A 475 8.74 7.83 20.03
N ALA A 476 8.46 8.68 21.02
CA ALA A 476 8.54 10.13 21.01
C ALA A 476 9.09 10.75 19.70
N SER A 477 8.24 11.48 18.98
CA SER A 477 8.68 12.31 17.86
C SER A 477 9.58 13.43 18.35
N ALA A 478 10.79 13.50 17.82
CA ALA A 478 11.61 14.72 17.82
C ALA A 478 10.98 15.82 16.95
#